data_AF-A0A7C2LCS2-F1
#
_entry.id   AF-A0A7C2LCS2-F1
#
_cell.length_a   1.000
_cell.length_b   1.000
_cell.length_c   1.000
_cell.angle_alpha   90.00
_cell.angle_beta   90.00
_cell.angle_gamma   90.00
#
_symmetry.space_group_name_H-M   'P 1'
#
loop_
_entity.id
_entity.type
_entity.pdbx_description
1 polymer ?
#
loop_
_entity_poly.entity_id
_entity_poly.type
_entity_poly.pdbx_seq_one_letter_code
_entity_poly.pdbx_strand_id
1 'polypeptide(L)'
;MSKPEETKEGSKAPAITVKTEEEREVEELREVLRAVSDFLKELSPTIKELIDTVLGSLRGDALGKEVGMFYKSLIEAGIKEETATKMAEEFLRRKMEIVTVDVAKILPTLSQLAPRKQEEVVEKKTAEEKAGEEKSG
;
A
#
# COMPACT_ATOMS: atom_id res chain seq x y z
N MET A 1 50.57 -43.97 -48.95
CA MET A 1 49.30 -44.55 -49.41
C MET A 1 48.51 -44.88 -48.16
N SER A 2 47.27 -44.51 -47.90
CA SER A 2 46.29 -43.55 -48.43
C SER A 2 45.24 -43.45 -47.29
N LYS A 3 44.72 -42.25 -47.00
CA LYS A 3 43.46 -42.05 -46.24
C LYS A 3 42.27 -42.23 -47.21
N PRO A 4 40.98 -42.13 -46.81
CA PRO A 4 40.31 -42.29 -45.50
C PRO A 4 39.02 -43.16 -45.62
N GLU A 5 38.27 -43.38 -44.54
CA GLU A 5 36.79 -43.41 -44.65
C GLU A 5 36.12 -43.02 -43.33
N GLU A 6 34.92 -42.48 -43.48
CA GLU A 6 34.32 -41.42 -42.69
C GLU A 6 33.15 -41.94 -41.82
N THR A 7 32.89 -41.24 -40.72
CA THR A 7 31.59 -40.99 -40.07
C THR A 7 30.54 -42.11 -39.95
N LYS A 8 30.14 -42.38 -38.70
CA LYS A 8 28.71 -42.33 -38.33
C LYS A 8 28.52 -41.66 -36.96
N GLU A 9 28.05 -40.41 -37.01
CA GLU A 9 27.42 -39.73 -35.89
C GLU A 9 26.23 -40.57 -35.40
N GLY A 10 26.36 -41.12 -34.20
CA GLY A 10 25.25 -41.69 -33.46
C GLY A 10 24.36 -40.55 -32.96
N SER A 11 23.29 -40.26 -33.71
CA SER A 11 22.17 -39.40 -33.36
C SER A 11 21.74 -39.57 -31.89
N LYS A 12 22.04 -38.58 -31.03
CA LYS A 12 21.37 -38.45 -29.72
C LYS A 12 19.91 -38.08 -29.99
N ALA A 13 19.01 -39.05 -29.86
CA ALA A 13 17.59 -38.79 -29.80
C ALA A 13 17.31 -37.79 -28.65
N PRO A 14 16.43 -36.79 -28.85
CA PRO A 14 16.07 -35.87 -27.77
C PRO A 14 15.38 -36.68 -26.67
N ALA A 15 15.86 -36.54 -25.43
CA ALA A 15 15.20 -37.09 -24.27
C ALA A 15 13.83 -36.41 -24.11
N ILE A 16 12.76 -37.10 -24.48
CA ILE A 16 11.39 -36.66 -24.22
C ILE A 16 11.10 -36.98 -22.76
N THR A 17 11.29 -36.00 -21.88
CA THR A 17 10.85 -36.09 -20.49
C THR A 17 9.32 -35.97 -20.47
N VAL A 18 8.63 -37.10 -20.37
CA VAL A 18 7.17 -37.12 -20.23
C VAL A 18 6.84 -36.79 -18.77
N LYS A 19 6.25 -35.61 -18.54
CA LYS A 19 5.75 -35.22 -17.22
C LYS A 19 4.68 -36.20 -16.73
N THR A 20 4.77 -36.61 -15.46
CA THR A 20 3.78 -37.49 -14.82
C THR A 20 2.43 -36.77 -14.63
N GLU A 21 1.34 -37.51 -14.44
CA GLU A 21 0.02 -36.90 -14.19
C GLU A 21 0.03 -35.99 -12.95
N GLU A 22 0.71 -36.40 -11.88
CA GLU A 22 0.89 -35.57 -10.67
C GLU A 22 1.62 -34.25 -10.97
N GLU A 23 2.65 -34.26 -11.83
CA GLU A 23 3.35 -33.04 -12.23
C GLU A 23 2.47 -32.10 -13.06
N ARG A 24 1.49 -32.64 -13.81
CA ARG A 24 0.53 -31.83 -14.58
C ARG A 24 -0.53 -31.21 -13.68
N GLU A 25 -1.09 -31.97 -12.74
CA GLU A 25 -2.07 -31.46 -11.77
C GLU A 25 -1.48 -30.33 -10.91
N VAL A 26 -0.23 -30.47 -10.48
CA VAL A 26 0.48 -29.42 -9.73
C VAL A 26 0.71 -28.17 -10.59
N GLU A 27 1.00 -28.31 -11.87
CA GLU A 27 1.16 -27.18 -12.79
C GLU A 27 -0.17 -26.44 -13.02
N GLU A 28 -1.26 -27.17 -13.25
CA GLU A 28 -2.60 -26.59 -13.41
C GLU A 28 -3.03 -25.80 -12.17
N LEU A 29 -2.79 -26.34 -10.97
CA LEU A 29 -3.07 -25.62 -9.72
C LEU A 29 -2.18 -24.37 -9.57
N ARG A 30 -0.91 -24.44 -9.98
CA ARG A 30 -0.01 -23.26 -9.98
C ARG A 30 -0.52 -22.19 -10.92
N GLU A 31 -1.04 -22.55 -12.08
CA GLU A 31 -1.63 -21.60 -13.02
C GLU A 31 -2.87 -20.91 -12.44
N VAL A 32 -3.78 -21.67 -11.80
CA VAL A 32 -4.94 -21.10 -11.12
C VAL A 32 -4.53 -20.15 -10.00
N LEU A 33 -3.60 -20.56 -9.14
CA LEU A 33 -3.11 -19.71 -8.04
C LEU A 33 -2.40 -18.46 -8.56
N ARG A 34 -1.73 -18.56 -9.71
CA ARG A 34 -1.10 -17.41 -10.37
C ARG A 34 -2.15 -16.44 -10.91
N ALA A 35 -3.20 -16.94 -11.56
CA ALA A 35 -4.31 -16.12 -12.02
C ALA A 35 -4.99 -15.38 -10.87
N VAL A 36 -5.22 -16.08 -9.73
CA VAL A 36 -5.75 -15.45 -8.51
C VAL A 36 -4.78 -14.41 -7.96
N SER A 37 -3.48 -14.70 -7.90
CA SER A 37 -2.47 -13.75 -7.42
C SER A 37 -2.40 -12.49 -8.28
N ASP A 38 -2.45 -12.63 -9.60
CA ASP A 38 -2.39 -11.50 -10.52
C ASP A 38 -3.65 -10.64 -10.44
N PHE A 39 -4.83 -11.26 -10.33
CA PHE A 39 -6.07 -10.54 -10.05
C PHE A 39 -6.02 -9.74 -8.74
N LEU A 40 -5.48 -10.32 -7.66
CA LEU A 40 -5.32 -9.60 -6.38
C LEU A 40 -4.35 -8.41 -6.49
N LYS A 41 -3.29 -8.53 -7.30
CA LYS A 41 -2.36 -7.42 -7.58
C LYS A 41 -3.06 -6.30 -8.35
N GLU A 42 -3.91 -6.63 -9.30
CA GLU A 42 -4.71 -5.66 -10.07
C GLU A 42 -5.75 -4.94 -9.20
N LEU A 43 -6.31 -5.60 -8.18
CA LEU A 43 -7.23 -4.98 -7.22
C LEU A 43 -6.53 -4.08 -6.20
N SER A 44 -5.26 -4.34 -5.89
CA SER A 44 -4.53 -3.62 -4.84
C SER A 44 -4.49 -2.09 -5.03
N PRO A 45 -4.23 -1.54 -6.23
CA PRO A 45 -4.30 -0.10 -6.48
C PRO A 45 -5.68 0.50 -6.18
N THR A 46 -6.75 -0.11 -6.67
CA THR A 46 -8.13 0.38 -6.47
C THR A 46 -8.51 0.39 -4.99
N ILE A 47 -8.15 -0.66 -4.26
CA ILE A 47 -8.37 -0.74 -2.80
C ILE A 47 -7.57 0.36 -2.09
N LYS A 48 -6.31 0.57 -2.50
CA LYS A 48 -5.45 1.63 -1.95
C LYS A 48 -6.04 3.03 -2.19
N GLU A 49 -6.51 3.31 -3.40
CA GLU A 49 -7.13 4.60 -3.72
C GLU A 49 -8.41 4.86 -2.91
N LEU A 50 -9.22 3.82 -2.68
CA LEU A 50 -10.40 3.93 -1.82
C LEU A 50 -9.99 4.23 -0.37
N ILE A 51 -8.97 3.53 0.15
CA ILE A 51 -8.42 3.78 1.49
C ILE A 51 -7.86 5.20 1.58
N ASP A 52 -7.08 5.64 0.59
CA ASP A 52 -6.48 6.97 0.53
C ASP A 52 -7.53 8.07 0.42
N THR A 53 -8.65 7.81 -0.27
CA THR A 53 -9.79 8.74 -0.36
C THR A 53 -10.50 8.87 0.98
N VAL A 54 -10.76 7.74 1.65
CA VAL A 54 -11.37 7.73 2.98
C VAL A 54 -10.44 8.40 3.99
N LEU A 55 -9.17 8.01 4.06
CA LEU A 55 -8.15 8.65 4.92
C LEU A 55 -7.92 10.12 4.57
N GLY A 56 -8.00 10.49 3.29
CA GLY A 56 -7.92 11.86 2.81
C GLY A 56 -9.10 12.71 3.30
N SER A 57 -10.31 12.15 3.33
CA SER A 57 -11.48 12.80 3.91
C SER A 57 -11.41 12.97 5.44
N LEU A 58 -10.47 12.26 6.07
CA LEU A 58 -10.20 12.28 7.50
C LEU A 58 -9.01 13.14 7.89
N ARG A 59 -8.39 13.82 6.92
CA ARG A 59 -7.41 14.86 7.25
C ARG A 59 -8.11 15.87 8.18
N GLY A 60 -7.49 16.13 9.32
CA GLY A 60 -8.11 16.89 10.41
C GLY A 60 -8.52 18.31 10.02
N ASP A 61 -7.92 18.86 8.96
CA ASP A 61 -8.30 20.14 8.35
C ASP A 61 -9.66 20.07 7.62
N ALA A 62 -9.88 19.04 6.81
CA ALA A 62 -11.15 18.82 6.09
C ALA A 62 -12.28 18.51 7.08
N LEU A 63 -12.03 17.60 8.02
CA LEU A 63 -13.00 17.21 9.05
C LEU A 63 -13.32 18.39 9.98
N GLY A 64 -12.30 19.12 10.44
CA GLY A 64 -12.48 20.30 11.28
C GLY A 64 -13.26 21.42 10.58
N LYS A 65 -12.99 21.65 9.28
CA LYS A 65 -13.76 22.60 8.47
C LYS A 65 -15.23 22.21 8.36
N GLU A 66 -15.51 20.92 8.14
CA GLU A 66 -16.88 20.42 8.04
C GLU A 66 -17.65 20.57 9.36
N VAL A 67 -17.04 20.19 10.48
CA VAL A 67 -17.62 20.37 11.83
C VAL A 67 -17.87 21.84 12.12
N GLY A 68 -16.91 22.71 11.80
CA GLY A 68 -17.05 24.16 11.99
C GLY A 68 -18.16 24.77 11.15
N MET A 69 -18.31 24.36 9.88
CA MET A 69 -19.42 24.80 9.03
C MET A 69 -20.77 24.30 9.56
N PHE A 70 -20.84 23.06 10.02
CA PHE A 70 -22.04 22.51 10.63
C PHE A 70 -22.43 23.30 11.89
N TYR A 71 -21.51 23.51 12.82
CA TYR A 71 -21.73 24.34 14.01
C TYR A 71 -22.25 25.74 13.63
N LYS A 72 -21.59 26.41 12.67
CA LYS A 72 -21.99 27.74 12.21
C LYS A 72 -23.43 27.74 11.68
N SER A 73 -23.81 26.72 10.91
CA SER A 73 -25.18 26.59 10.39
C SER A 73 -26.23 26.42 11.49
N LEU A 74 -25.90 25.75 12.60
CA LEU A 74 -26.80 25.60 13.75
C LEU A 74 -27.03 26.94 14.45
N ILE A 75 -25.96 27.71 14.65
CA ILE A 75 -26.04 29.07 15.23
C ILE A 75 -26.88 29.98 14.32
N GLU A 76 -26.64 29.96 13.01
CA GLU A 76 -27.41 30.73 12.03
C GLU A 76 -28.89 30.33 11.99
N ALA A 77 -29.21 29.06 12.27
CA ALA A 77 -30.57 28.56 12.40
C ALA A 77 -31.25 28.93 13.74
N GLY A 78 -30.56 29.67 14.63
CA GLY A 78 -31.10 30.09 15.93
C GLY A 78 -31.01 29.04 17.02
N ILE A 79 -30.23 27.97 16.82
CA ILE A 79 -29.95 26.99 17.88
C ILE A 79 -29.01 27.61 18.91
N LYS A 80 -29.33 27.43 20.19
CA LYS A 80 -28.50 27.95 21.29
C LYS A 80 -27.10 27.35 21.22
N GLU A 81 -26.11 28.17 21.55
CA GLU A 81 -24.69 27.83 21.47
C GLU A 81 -24.36 26.50 22.15
N GLU A 82 -24.81 26.30 23.39
CA GLU A 82 -24.56 25.05 24.12
C GLU A 82 -25.11 23.80 23.39
N THR A 83 -26.30 23.91 22.80
CA THR A 83 -26.92 22.84 22.03
C THR A 83 -26.19 22.62 20.70
N ALA A 84 -25.81 23.70 20.01
CA ALA A 84 -25.04 23.63 18.77
C ALA A 84 -23.67 22.98 18.98
N THR A 85 -22.98 23.31 20.08
CA THR A 85 -21.71 22.68 20.45
C THR A 85 -21.88 21.18 20.67
N LYS A 86 -22.87 20.77 21.47
CA LYS A 86 -23.17 19.34 21.71
C LYS A 86 -23.48 18.59 20.41
N MET A 87 -24.26 19.19 19.51
CA MET A 87 -24.59 18.58 18.21
C MET A 87 -23.36 18.47 17.30
N ALA A 88 -22.48 19.47 17.29
CA ALA A 88 -21.25 19.44 16.50
C ALA A 88 -20.24 18.41 17.04
N GLU A 89 -20.10 18.29 18.36
CA GLU A 89 -19.31 17.25 19.02
C GLU A 89 -19.83 15.85 18.67
N GLU A 90 -21.15 15.64 18.72
CA GLU A 90 -21.75 14.37 18.37
C GLU A 90 -21.63 14.03 16.88
N PHE A 91 -21.73 15.03 16.01
CA PHE A 91 -21.48 14.90 14.58
C PHE A 91 -20.05 14.44 14.28
N LEU A 92 -19.06 15.08 14.93
CA LEU A 92 -17.65 14.67 14.85
C LEU A 92 -17.47 13.23 15.34
N ARG A 93 -18.04 12.90 16.51
CA ARG A 93 -17.92 11.57 17.10
C ARG A 93 -18.46 10.48 16.18
N ARG A 94 -19.66 10.65 15.63
CA ARG A 94 -20.27 9.68 14.71
C ARG A 94 -19.47 9.51 13.42
N LYS A 95 -18.91 10.60 12.87
CA LYS A 95 -18.02 10.52 11.70
C LYS A 95 -16.75 9.73 12.02
N MET A 96 -16.16 9.92 13.21
CA MET A 96 -14.99 9.15 13.65
C MET A 96 -15.33 7.69 13.96
N GLU A 97 -16.51 7.38 14.51
CA GLU A 97 -16.96 6.00 14.77
C GLU A 97 -17.00 5.15 13.49
N ILE A 98 -17.47 5.71 12.37
CA ILE A 98 -17.50 5.05 11.04
C ILE A 98 -16.09 4.67 10.57
N VAL A 99 -15.08 5.40 11.02
CA VAL A 99 -13.67 5.29 10.60
C VAL A 99 -12.90 4.33 11.50
N THR A 100 -13.35 4.18 12.75
CA THR A 100 -12.78 3.23 13.71
C THR A 100 -13.04 1.76 13.38
N VAL A 101 -13.64 1.45 12.21
CA VAL A 101 -13.59 0.10 11.61
C VAL A 101 -12.13 -0.20 11.21
N ASP A 102 -11.30 -0.46 12.21
CA ASP A 102 -9.97 -1.06 12.21
C ASP A 102 -8.96 -0.65 11.12
N VAL A 103 -9.16 0.46 10.41
CA VAL A 103 -8.19 0.99 9.45
C VAL A 103 -6.87 1.25 10.16
N ALA A 104 -6.90 1.76 11.40
CA ALA A 104 -5.71 1.94 12.23
C ALA A 104 -4.98 0.64 12.60
N LYS A 105 -5.66 -0.51 12.63
CA LYS A 105 -5.05 -1.84 12.87
C LYS A 105 -4.59 -2.51 11.57
N ILE A 106 -5.29 -2.25 10.48
CA ILE A 106 -5.02 -2.83 9.15
C ILE A 106 -3.87 -2.08 8.47
N LEU A 107 -3.78 -0.76 8.63
CA LEU A 107 -2.76 0.10 8.02
C LEU A 107 -1.31 -0.31 8.35
N PRO A 108 -0.91 -0.57 9.62
CA PRO A 108 0.44 -1.01 9.92
C PRO A 108 0.74 -2.42 9.38
N THR A 109 -0.28 -3.28 9.30
CA THR A 109 -0.15 -4.63 8.73
C THR A 109 0.09 -4.54 7.21
N LEU A 110 -0.67 -3.71 6.50
CA LEU A 110 -0.48 -3.47 5.06
C LEU A 110 0.84 -2.74 4.76
N SER A 111 1.25 -1.80 5.61
CA SER A 111 2.50 -1.05 5.44
C SER A 111 3.76 -1.92 5.56
N GLN A 112 3.69 -3.04 6.30
CA GLN A 112 4.80 -3.99 6.41
C GLN A 112 4.96 -4.91 5.18
N LEU A 113 3.88 -5.07 4.41
CA LEU A 113 3.86 -5.85 3.16
C LEU A 113 4.23 -5.02 1.92
N ALA A 114 4.26 -3.68 2.04
CA ALA A 114 4.72 -2.80 0.96
C ALA A 114 6.25 -2.91 0.80
N PRO A 115 6.78 -2.98 -0.44
CA PRO A 115 8.22 -2.94 -0.65
C PRO A 115 8.74 -1.59 -0.12
N ARG A 116 9.66 -1.65 0.85
CA ARG A 116 10.36 -0.47 1.36
C ARG A 116 11.06 0.21 0.18
N LYS A 117 10.50 1.31 -0.32
CA LYS A 117 11.31 2.32 -1.01
C LYS A 117 12.26 2.85 0.05
N GLN A 118 13.55 2.61 -0.13
CA GLN A 118 14.59 3.27 0.64
C GLN A 118 14.40 4.77 0.41
N GLU A 119 13.88 5.49 1.41
CA GLU A 119 13.96 6.94 1.44
C GLU A 119 15.42 7.31 1.72
N GLU A 120 16.21 7.40 0.65
CA GLU A 120 17.48 8.08 0.65
C GLU A 120 17.21 9.59 0.62
N VAL A 121 16.89 10.22 1.76
CA VAL A 121 16.82 11.69 1.82
C VAL A 121 17.28 12.22 3.19
N VAL A 122 18.53 12.68 3.19
CA VAL A 122 19.00 13.91 3.88
C VAL A 122 19.22 13.81 5.40
N GLU A 123 20.34 13.21 5.77
CA GLU A 123 21.06 13.53 7.02
C GLU A 123 22.44 14.12 6.70
N LYS A 124 22.49 15.06 5.75
CA LYS A 124 23.75 15.69 5.30
C LYS A 124 23.80 17.21 5.46
N LYS A 125 22.94 17.83 6.29
CA LYS A 125 22.96 19.31 6.45
C LYS A 125 22.91 19.88 7.87
N THR A 126 23.03 19.08 8.93
CA THR A 126 23.05 19.64 10.31
C THR A 126 24.30 19.26 11.12
N ALA A 127 25.33 18.68 10.48
CA ALA A 127 26.59 18.34 11.15
C ALA A 127 27.77 19.27 10.79
N GLU A 128 27.68 20.08 9.72
CA GLU A 128 28.77 21.02 9.35
C GLU A 128 28.60 22.44 9.92
N GLU A 129 27.44 22.81 10.47
CA GLU A 129 27.23 24.18 10.99
C GLU A 129 27.54 24.34 12.49
N LYS A 130 27.81 23.25 13.23
CA LYS A 130 28.21 23.31 14.66
C LYS A 130 29.70 23.08 14.92
N ALA A 131 30.52 22.84 13.90
CA ALA A 131 31.97 22.68 14.06
C ALA A 131 32.77 23.98 13.79
N GLY A 132 32.11 25.06 13.35
CA GLY A 132 32.76 26.35 13.04
C GLY A 132 32.79 27.36 14.19
N GLU A 133 32.01 27.17 15.26
CA GLU A 133 31.80 28.19 16.31
C GLU A 133 32.52 27.91 17.65
N GLU A 134 33.42 26.91 17.70
CA GLU A 134 34.29 26.66 18.87
C GLU A 134 35.79 26.95 18.60
N LYS A 135 36.11 27.65 17.50
CA LYS A 135 37.46 28.19 17.24
C LYS A 135 37.44 29.68 16.91
N SER A 136 36.73 30.49 17.68
CA SER A 136 37.01 31.93 17.80
C SER A 136 36.36 32.48 19.08
N GLY A 137 37.01 32.21 20.20
CA GLY A 137 36.74 32.80 21.51
C GLY A 137 38.02 32.80 22.31
#